data_AF-A0A7U4DLW3-F1
#
_entry.id   AF-A0A7U4DLW3-F1
#
_cell.length_a   1.000
_cell.length_b   1.000
_cell.length_c   1.000
_cell.angle_alpha   90.00
_cell.angle_beta   90.00
_cell.angle_gamma   90.00
#
_symmetry.space_group_name_H-M   'P 1'
#
loop_
_entity.id
_entity.type
_entity.pdbx_description
1 polymer ?
#
loop_
_entity_poly.entity_id
_entity_poly.type
_entity_poly.pdbx_seq_one_letter_code
_entity_poly.pdbx_strand_id
1 'polypeptide(L)'
;MKIVIQALILSLFIHILYFLGTFLSGYFQTISYKPDIQNAWQSAHHLQNKVTFGVAISPLSYLLSFLGVTLACGMIIFLYKKLFH
;
A
#
# COMPACT_ATOMS: atom_id res chain seq x y z
N MET A 1 -20.89 -16.57 -9.33
CA MET A 1 -19.66 -16.18 -10.08
C MET A 1 -18.56 -17.21 -9.84
N LYS A 2 -17.64 -17.41 -10.79
CA LYS A 2 -16.46 -18.27 -10.59
C LYS A 2 -15.66 -17.73 -9.39
N ILE A 3 -15.15 -18.62 -8.54
CA ILE A 3 -14.36 -18.26 -7.33
C ILE A 3 -13.21 -17.31 -7.68
N VAL A 4 -12.59 -17.53 -8.83
CA VAL A 4 -11.52 -16.69 -9.39
C VAL A 4 -11.95 -15.22 -9.52
N ILE A 5 -13.14 -14.95 -10.07
CA ILE A 5 -13.63 -13.57 -10.24
C ILE A 5 -13.93 -12.92 -8.89
N GLN A 6 -14.50 -13.69 -7.95
CA GLN A 6 -14.78 -13.20 -6.60
C GLN A 6 -13.48 -12.82 -5.86
N ALA A 7 -12.45 -13.66 -5.97
CA ALA A 7 -11.15 -13.41 -5.37
C ALA A 7 -10.45 -12.19 -5.98
N LEU A 8 -10.53 -12.00 -7.30
CA LEU A 8 -9.97 -10.83 -7.98
C LEU A 8 -10.64 -9.53 -7.53
N ILE A 9 -11.98 -9.51 -7.47
CA ILE A 9 -12.73 -8.32 -7.00
C ILE A 9 -12.40 -8.01 -5.55
N LEU A 10 -12.33 -9.01 -4.68
CA LEU A 10 -12.00 -8.82 -3.26
C LEU A 10 -10.56 -8.31 -3.08
N SER A 11 -9.61 -8.89 -3.81
CA SER A 11 -8.21 -8.43 -3.80
C SER A 11 -8.09 -6.99 -4.28
N LEU A 12 -8.79 -6.63 -5.36
CA LEU A 12 -8.83 -5.25 -5.86
C LEU A 12 -9.38 -4.28 -4.82
N PHE A 13 -10.47 -4.65 -4.15
CA PHE A 13 -11.06 -3.84 -3.10
C PHE A 13 -10.09 -3.61 -1.92
N ILE A 14 -9.39 -4.66 -1.47
CA ILE A 14 -8.38 -4.56 -0.40
C ILE A 14 -7.25 -3.60 -0.79
N HIS A 15 -6.76 -3.68 -2.03
CA HIS A 15 -5.70 -2.78 -2.49
C HIS A 15 -6.17 -1.33 -2.58
N ILE A 16 -7.39 -1.09 -3.08
CA ILE A 16 -7.97 0.26 -3.11
C ILE A 16 -8.04 0.85 -1.70
N LEU A 17 -8.51 0.08 -0.71
CA LEU A 17 -8.55 0.53 0.69
C LEU A 17 -7.15 0.84 1.25
N TYR A 18 -6.17 -0.02 0.95
CA TYR A 18 -4.79 0.20 1.39
C TYR A 18 -4.21 1.51 0.82
N PHE A 19 -4.37 1.74 -0.49
CA PHE A 19 -3.91 2.97 -1.13
C PHE A 19 -4.64 4.20 -0.62
N LEU A 20 -5.97 4.11 -0.45
CA LEU A 20 -6.77 5.21 0.07
C LEU A 20 -6.36 5.57 1.50
N GLY A 21 -6.17 4.58 2.37
CA GLY A 21 -5.71 4.80 3.75
C GLY A 21 -4.33 5.45 3.81
N THR A 22 -3.40 4.98 2.98
CA THR A 22 -2.04 5.55 2.87
C THR A 22 -2.10 7.00 2.37
N PHE A 23 -2.89 7.25 1.33
CA PHE A 23 -3.08 8.58 0.76
C PHE A 23 -3.68 9.55 1.78
N LEU A 24 -4.77 9.15 2.46
CA LEU A 24 -5.42 9.97 3.47
C LEU A 24 -4.49 10.28 4.64
N SER A 25 -3.73 9.29 5.12
CA SER A 25 -2.74 9.51 6.19
C SER A 25 -1.69 10.55 5.80
N GLY A 26 -1.11 10.43 4.59
CA GLY A 26 -0.14 11.41 4.09
C GLY A 26 -0.76 12.79 3.85
N TYR A 27 -2.01 12.84 3.37
CA TYR A 27 -2.75 14.06 3.16
C TYR A 27 -3.01 14.83 4.47
N PHE A 28 -3.48 14.13 5.51
CA PHE A 28 -3.68 14.75 6.83
C PHE A 28 -2.37 15.24 7.44
N GLN A 29 -1.29 14.46 7.34
CA GLN A 29 0.04 14.90 7.77
C GLN A 29 0.46 16.20 7.06
N THR A 30 0.22 16.29 5.75
CA THR A 30 0.59 17.48 4.96
C THR A 30 -0.21 18.72 5.36
N ILE A 31 -1.50 18.58 5.63
CA ILE A 31 -2.34 19.70 6.07
C ILE A 31 -1.96 20.18 7.48
N SER A 32 -1.68 19.25 8.40
CA SER A 32 -1.34 19.59 9.78
C SER A 32 0.11 20.06 9.95
N TYR A 33 0.96 19.85 8.95
CA TYR A 33 2.37 20.21 9.01
C TYR A 33 2.59 21.70 8.75
N LYS A 34 3.23 22.38 9.70
CA LYS A 34 3.81 23.72 9.46
C LYS A 34 5.26 23.54 9.02
N PRO A 35 5.63 23.94 7.78
CA PRO A 35 6.99 23.79 7.31
C PRO A 35 7.93 24.74 8.03
N ASP A 36 8.92 24.19 8.73
CA ASP A 36 10.04 24.95 9.28
C ASP A 36 11.11 25.14 8.21
N ILE A 37 10.98 26.21 7.44
CA ILE A 37 11.84 26.50 6.29
C ILE A 37 13.28 26.78 6.74
N GLN A 38 13.47 27.41 7.90
CA GLN A 38 14.80 27.82 8.36
C GLN A 38 15.63 26.60 8.81
N ASN A 39 15.03 25.70 9.59
CA ASN A 39 15.68 24.44 9.95
C ASN A 39 15.82 23.50 8.74
N ALA A 40 14.86 23.48 7.82
CA ALA A 40 14.97 22.70 6.57
C ALA A 40 16.14 23.18 5.68
N TRP A 41 16.36 24.50 5.58
CA TRP A 41 17.47 25.06 4.80
C TRP A 41 18.84 24.76 5.42
N GLN A 42 18.97 24.92 6.74
CA GLN A 42 20.21 24.61 7.45
C GLN A 42 20.53 23.10 7.43
N SER A 43 19.51 22.25 7.57
CA SER A 43 19.68 20.80 7.47
C SER A 43 19.95 20.34 6.03
N ALA A 44 19.37 20.95 5.00
CA ALA A 44 19.64 20.60 3.59
C ALA A 44 21.14 20.67 3.24
N HIS A 45 21.87 21.64 3.81
CA HIS A 45 23.33 21.74 3.65
C HIS A 45 24.08 20.56 4.29
N HIS A 46 23.57 20.03 5.41
CA HIS A 46 24.09 18.81 6.04
C HIS A 46 23.62 17.51 5.37
N LEU A 47 22.41 17.51 4.76
CA LEU A 47 21.82 16.34 4.13
C LEU A 47 22.46 15.96 2.79
N GLN A 48 23.10 16.89 2.07
CA GLN A 48 23.79 16.57 0.79
C GLN A 48 24.78 15.39 0.91
N ASN A 49 25.37 15.17 2.10
CA ASN A 49 26.27 14.05 2.37
C ASN A 49 25.59 12.80 2.98
N LYS A 50 24.25 12.81 3.17
CA LYS A 50 23.48 11.74 3.83
C LYS A 50 22.07 11.52 3.23
N VAL A 51 21.85 11.75 1.93
CA VAL A 51 20.54 11.43 1.33
C VAL A 51 20.46 9.94 0.99
N THR A 52 20.04 9.13 1.95
CA THR A 52 19.45 7.83 1.62
C THR A 52 18.01 8.11 1.20
N PHE A 53 17.77 8.19 -0.11
CA PHE A 53 16.40 8.09 -0.62
C PHE A 53 15.82 6.79 -0.05
N GLY A 54 14.61 6.85 0.51
CA GLY A 54 13.98 5.67 1.12
C GLY A 54 13.98 4.47 0.18
N VAL A 55 13.73 3.27 0.71
CA VAL A 55 13.75 2.04 -0.10
C VAL A 55 12.75 2.17 -1.25
N ALA A 56 13.27 2.27 -2.48
CA ALA A 56 12.46 2.27 -3.68
C ALA A 56 11.83 0.89 -3.84
N ILE A 57 10.51 0.81 -3.67
CA ILE A 57 9.77 -0.43 -3.87
C ILE A 57 9.66 -0.66 -5.39
N SER A 58 10.14 -1.80 -5.88
CA SER A 58 10.00 -2.15 -7.29
C SER A 58 8.52 -2.24 -7.68
N PRO A 59 8.11 -1.72 -8.86
CA PRO A 59 6.74 -1.86 -9.36
C PRO A 59 6.25 -3.32 -9.39
N LEU A 60 7.16 -4.27 -9.59
CA LEU A 60 6.86 -5.71 -9.56
C LEU A 60 6.33 -6.18 -8.20
N SER A 61 6.73 -5.52 -7.11
CA SER A 61 6.29 -5.86 -5.75
C SER A 61 4.78 -5.67 -5.58
N TYR A 62 4.18 -4.67 -6.23
CA TYR A 62 2.73 -4.44 -6.20
C TYR A 62 1.95 -5.49 -6.99
N LEU A 63 2.51 -5.98 -8.10
CA LEU A 63 1.91 -7.08 -8.86
C LEU A 63 1.94 -8.38 -8.06
N LEU A 64 3.08 -8.65 -7.39
CA LEU A 64 3.23 -9.81 -6.51
C LEU A 64 2.30 -9.74 -5.30
N SER A 65 2.14 -8.56 -4.67
CA SER A 65 1.17 -8.39 -3.57
C SER A 65 -0.25 -8.64 -4.05
N PHE A 66 -0.62 -8.11 -5.21
CA PHE A 66 -1.95 -8.32 -5.79
C PHE A 66 -2.23 -9.80 -6.07
N LEU A 67 -1.26 -10.51 -6.65
CA LEU A 67 -1.38 -11.94 -6.90
C LEU A 67 -1.48 -12.73 -5.58
N GLY A 68 -0.64 -12.42 -4.61
CA GLY A 68 -0.63 -13.07 -3.30
C GLY A 68 -1.96 -12.91 -2.55
N VAL A 69 -2.49 -11.69 -2.49
CA VAL A 69 -3.81 -11.43 -1.87
C VAL A 69 -4.93 -12.12 -2.64
N THR A 70 -4.88 -12.14 -3.97
CA THR A 70 -5.88 -12.86 -4.79
C THR A 70 -5.89 -14.36 -4.47
N LEU A 71 -4.70 -14.99 -4.35
CA LEU A 71 -4.59 -16.39 -3.98
C LEU A 71 -5.12 -16.65 -2.57
N ALA A 72 -4.79 -15.80 -1.60
CA ALA A 72 -5.29 -15.91 -0.23
C ALA A 72 -6.83 -15.78 -0.18
N CYS A 73 -7.40 -14.77 -0.83
CA CYS A 73 -8.85 -14.60 -0.94
C CYS A 73 -9.52 -15.81 -1.61
N GLY A 74 -8.92 -16.33 -2.69
CA GLY A 74 -9.39 -17.52 -3.38
C GLY A 74 -9.40 -18.76 -2.48
N MET A 75 -8.33 -18.98 -1.72
CA MET A 75 -8.25 -20.09 -0.75
C MET A 75 -9.29 -19.95 0.34
N ILE A 76 -9.49 -18.76 0.90
CA ILE A 76 -10.50 -18.50 1.94
C ILE A 76 -11.90 -18.81 1.40
N ILE A 77 -12.25 -18.29 0.23
CA ILE A 77 -13.56 -18.53 -0.39
C ILE A 77 -13.75 -20.02 -0.71
N PHE A 78 -12.70 -20.69 -1.19
CA PHE A 78 -12.75 -22.12 -1.50
C PHE A 78 -12.97 -22.96 -0.23
N LEU A 79 -12.19 -22.70 0.83
CA LEU A 79 -12.33 -23.40 2.11
C LEU A 79 -13.70 -23.15 2.74
N TYR A 80 -14.18 -21.90 2.71
CA TYR A 80 -15.51 -21.56 3.20
C TYR A 80 -16.61 -22.35 2.47
N LYS A 81 -16.53 -22.42 1.14
CA LYS A 81 -17.47 -23.21 0.33
C LYS A 81 -17.36 -24.71 0.55
N LYS A 82 -16.19 -25.23 0.93
CA LYS A 82 -15.98 -26.66 1.19
C LYS A 82 -16.44 -27.07 2.60
N LEU A 83 -16.38 -26.16 3.56
CA LEU A 83 -16.66 -26.44 4.97
C LEU A 83 -18.11 -26.15 5.36
N PHE A 84 -18.74 -25.15 4.74
CA PHE A 84 -20.07 -24.66 5.11
C PHE A 84 -21.13 -24.83 4.00
N HIS A 85 -20.78 -25.53 2.92
CA HIS A 85 -21.68 -25.90 1.82
C HIS A 85 -21.29 -27.29 1.29
#